data_AF-X0US88-F1
#
_entry.id   AF-X0US88-F1
#
_cell.length_a   1.000
_cell.length_b   1.000
_cell.length_c   1.000
_cell.angle_alpha   90.00
_cell.angle_beta   90.00
_cell.angle_gamma   90.00
#
_symmetry.space_group_name_H-M   'P 1'
#
loop_
_entity.id
_entity.type
_entity.pdbx_description
1 polymer ?
#
loop_
_entity_poly.entity_id
_entity_poly.type
_entity_poly.pdbx_seq_one_letter_code
_entity_poly.pdbx_strand_id
1 'polypeptide(L)'
;MTLRAFVLGLLTVAGLSLLDPYTSFMKGYGWLIVGSFPVGPVLGIVFLIVVLNVLLKLLRRSWALRQSELMLVWCMLIVGATIPTTGIGRLLFNMLAGGPYMARRIDIHWEED
;
A
#
# COMPACT_ATOMS: atom_id res chain seq x y z
N MET A 1 -13.70 -18.96 3.46
CA MET A 1 -12.50 -18.22 3.01
C MET A 1 -11.75 -19.15 2.06
N THR A 2 -11.28 -18.68 0.90
CA THR A 2 -10.60 -19.55 -0.08
C THR A 2 -9.12 -19.20 -0.19
N LEU A 3 -8.27 -20.21 -0.38
CA LEU A 3 -6.83 -20.03 -0.59
C LEU A 3 -6.53 -19.10 -1.78
N ARG A 4 -7.38 -19.15 -2.81
CA ARG A 4 -7.27 -18.32 -4.01
C ARG A 4 -7.38 -16.83 -3.69
N ALA A 5 -8.40 -16.44 -2.93
CA ALA A 5 -8.60 -15.06 -2.53
C ALA A 5 -7.45 -14.56 -1.65
N PHE A 6 -6.95 -15.42 -0.75
CA PHE A 6 -5.81 -15.11 0.10
C PHE A 6 -4.54 -14.84 -0.70
N VAL A 7 -4.20 -15.71 -1.67
CA VAL A 7 -3.02 -15.52 -2.54
C VAL A 7 -3.17 -14.28 -3.41
N LEU A 8 -4.35 -14.03 -3.98
CA LEU A 8 -4.61 -12.82 -4.75
C LEU A 8 -4.44 -11.55 -3.89
N GLY A 9 -4.96 -11.57 -2.67
CA GLY A 9 -4.75 -10.49 -1.71
C GLY A 9 -3.28 -10.25 -1.42
N LEU A 10 -2.53 -11.32 -1.13
CA LEU A 10 -1.10 -11.25 -0.86
C LEU A 10 -0.31 -10.64 -2.04
N LEU A 11 -0.58 -11.08 -3.27
CA LEU A 11 0.07 -10.57 -4.47
C LEU A 11 -0.26 -9.09 -4.71
N THR A 12 -1.52 -8.70 -4.49
CA THR A 12 -1.96 -7.32 -4.69
C THR A 12 -1.33 -6.38 -3.65
N VAL A 13 -1.26 -6.82 -2.38
CA VAL A 13 -0.57 -6.10 -1.32
C VAL A 13 0.91 -5.95 -1.65
N ALA A 14 1.60 -7.04 -2.00
CA ALA A 14 3.02 -7.00 -2.35
C ALA A 14 3.29 -6.06 -3.52
N GLY A 15 2.47 -6.11 -4.57
CA GLY A 15 2.57 -5.22 -5.72
C GLY A 15 2.43 -3.74 -5.32
N LEU A 16 1.41 -3.38 -4.52
CA LEU A 16 1.23 -2.01 -4.06
C LEU A 16 2.37 -1.54 -3.15
N SER A 17 2.83 -2.39 -2.23
CA SER A 17 3.93 -2.07 -1.33
C SER A 17 5.26 -1.85 -2.06
N LEU A 18 5.44 -2.43 -3.26
CA LEU A 18 6.59 -2.16 -4.12
C LEU A 18 6.39 -0.92 -5.00
N LEU A 19 5.17 -0.68 -5.47
CA LEU A 19 4.83 0.47 -6.32
C LEU A 19 4.87 1.80 -5.56
N ASP A 20 4.48 1.81 -4.29
CA ASP A 20 4.47 3.03 -3.47
C ASP A 20 5.86 3.67 -3.31
N PRO A 21 6.93 2.96 -2.88
CA PRO A 21 8.26 3.56 -2.83
C PRO A 21 8.82 3.88 -4.23
N TYR A 22 8.49 3.10 -5.25
CA TYR A 22 8.91 3.38 -6.63
C TYR A 22 8.35 4.72 -7.13
N THR A 23 7.05 4.94 -6.94
CA THR A 23 6.38 6.17 -7.36
C THR A 23 6.78 7.37 -6.50
N SER A 24 6.94 7.16 -5.20
CA SER A 24 7.21 8.22 -4.23
C SER A 24 8.66 8.69 -4.24
N PHE A 25 9.62 7.76 -4.18
CA PHE A 25 11.04 8.09 -4.03
C PHE A 25 11.81 8.14 -5.36
N MET A 26 11.52 7.23 -6.31
CA MET A 26 12.30 7.18 -7.56
C MET A 26 11.78 8.13 -8.63
N LYS A 27 10.45 8.33 -8.71
CA LYS A 27 9.83 9.15 -9.76
C LYS A 27 9.20 10.46 -9.27
N GLY A 28 8.86 10.56 -7.99
CA GLY A 28 8.22 11.76 -7.42
C GLY A 28 6.79 11.99 -7.90
N TYR A 29 6.06 10.95 -8.31
CA TYR A 29 4.65 11.05 -8.74
C TYR A 29 3.67 11.26 -7.57
N GLY A 30 4.18 11.25 -6.35
CA GLY A 30 3.41 11.30 -5.12
C GLY A 30 3.20 9.92 -4.52
N TRP A 31 2.58 9.93 -3.34
CA TRP A 31 2.39 8.76 -2.51
C TRP A 31 1.03 8.11 -2.79
N LEU A 32 1.01 6.79 -2.94
CA LEU A 32 -0.21 6.05 -3.26
C LEU A 32 -0.95 5.57 -2.01
N ILE A 33 -0.19 5.32 -0.94
CA ILE A 33 -0.70 4.73 0.30
C ILE A 33 -0.93 5.81 1.38
N VAL A 34 -0.34 6.99 1.22
CA VAL A 34 -0.41 8.09 2.18
C VAL A 34 -1.58 9.02 1.85
N GLY A 35 -2.37 9.37 2.87
CA GLY A 35 -3.37 10.44 2.80
C GLY A 35 -4.66 10.06 3.53
N SER A 36 -5.64 10.98 3.54
CA SER A 36 -6.97 10.71 4.10
C SER A 36 -7.76 9.69 3.28
N PHE A 37 -7.37 9.50 2.02
CA PHE A 37 -7.97 8.53 1.11
C PHE A 37 -6.88 7.57 0.61
N PRO A 38 -6.96 6.26 0.94
CA PRO A 38 -5.96 5.28 0.52
C PRO A 38 -6.17 4.92 -0.96
N VAL A 39 -5.70 5.80 -1.85
CA VAL A 39 -5.88 5.67 -3.31
C VAL A 39 -5.35 4.33 -3.82
N GLY A 40 -4.16 3.91 -3.41
CA GLY A 40 -3.55 2.64 -3.83
C GLY A 40 -4.43 1.42 -3.50
N PRO A 41 -4.80 1.18 -2.23
CA PRO A 41 -5.74 0.13 -1.85
C PRO A 41 -7.07 0.16 -2.59
N VAL A 42 -7.65 1.36 -2.79
CA VAL A 42 -8.93 1.51 -3.51
C VAL A 42 -8.77 1.13 -4.98
N LEU A 43 -7.72 1.62 -5.65
CA LEU A 43 -7.44 1.26 -7.04
C LEU A 43 -7.14 -0.24 -7.19
N GLY A 44 -6.43 -0.83 -6.22
CA GLY A 44 -6.15 -2.27 -6.19
C GLY A 44 -7.42 -3.11 -6.14
N ILE A 45 -8.38 -2.76 -5.27
CA ILE A 45 -9.64 -3.51 -5.20
C ILE A 45 -10.56 -3.24 -6.39
N VAL A 46 -10.61 -2.00 -6.91
CA VAL A 46 -11.36 -1.68 -8.13
C VAL A 46 -10.79 -2.46 -9.31
N PHE A 47 -9.47 -2.56 -9.44
CA PHE A 47 -8.81 -3.37 -10.45
C PHE A 47 -9.20 -4.85 -10.34
N LEU A 48 -9.19 -5.42 -9.13
CA LEU A 48 -9.63 -6.81 -8.91
C LEU A 48 -11.11 -7.02 -9.28
N ILE A 49 -11.98 -6.05 -8.99
CA ILE A 49 -13.42 -6.15 -9.31
C ILE A 49 -13.68 -5.99 -10.81
N VAL A 50 -13.11 -4.95 -11.43
CA VAL A 50 -13.43 -4.57 -12.81
C VAL A 50 -12.63 -5.40 -13.81
N VAL A 51 -11.35 -5.63 -13.56
CA VAL A 51 -10.49 -6.35 -14.51
C VAL A 51 -10.56 -7.83 -14.21
N LEU A 52 -10.10 -8.24 -13.02
CA LEU A 52 -9.95 -9.66 -12.73
C LEU A 52 -11.31 -10.39 -12.66
N ASN A 53 -12.30 -9.83 -11.95
CA ASN A 53 -13.59 -10.50 -11.80
C ASN A 53 -14.40 -10.54 -13.11
N VAL A 54 -14.30 -9.51 -13.97
CA VAL A 54 -14.95 -9.53 -15.30
C VAL A 54 -14.28 -10.55 -16.21
N LEU A 55 -12.94 -10.56 -16.28
CA LEU A 55 -12.20 -11.55 -17.06
C LEU A 55 -12.51 -12.98 -16.62
N LEU A 56 -12.57 -13.23 -15.31
CA LEU A 56 -12.93 -14.54 -14.77
C LEU A 56 -14.38 -14.91 -15.13
N LYS A 57 -15.32 -13.97 -15.07
CA LYS A 57 -16.72 -14.22 -15.48
C LYS A 57 -16.87 -14.52 -16.97
N LEU A 58 -16.07 -13.88 -17.82
CA LEU A 58 -16.03 -14.14 -19.27
C LEU A 58 -15.53 -15.55 -19.56
N LEU A 59 -14.53 -16.02 -18.81
CA LEU A 59 -13.98 -17.36 -19.00
C LEU A 59 -14.91 -18.44 -18.41
N ARG A 60 -15.27 -18.30 -17.12
CA ARG A 60 -16.22 -19.17 -16.41
C ARG A 60 -16.87 -18.42 -15.25
N ARG A 61 -18.20 -18.24 -15.30
CA ARG A 61 -18.98 -17.60 -14.22
C ARG A 61 -18.73 -18.17 -12.82
N SER A 62 -18.44 -19.48 -12.70
CA SER A 62 -18.16 -20.13 -11.41
C SER A 62 -16.84 -19.71 -10.76
N TRP A 63 -15.95 -19.05 -11.50
CA TRP A 63 -14.65 -18.57 -11.00
C TRP A 63 -14.69 -17.12 -10.51
N ALA A 64 -15.84 -16.46 -10.62
CA ALA A 64 -16.02 -15.10 -10.12
C ALA A 64 -15.74 -15.03 -8.61
N LEU A 65 -15.02 -13.99 -8.20
CA LEU A 65 -14.75 -13.72 -6.79
C LEU A 65 -16.05 -13.36 -6.08
N ARG A 66 -16.28 -14.01 -4.94
CA ARG A 66 -17.41 -13.74 -4.05
C ARG A 66 -17.17 -12.47 -3.25
N GLN A 67 -18.25 -11.86 -2.78
CA GLN A 67 -18.17 -10.65 -1.94
C GLN A 67 -17.27 -10.86 -0.71
N SER A 68 -17.37 -12.01 -0.04
CA SER A 68 -16.54 -12.33 1.13
C SER A 68 -15.05 -12.45 0.80
N GLU A 69 -14.69 -12.86 -0.42
CA GLU A 69 -13.31 -12.96 -0.89
C GLU A 69 -12.74 -11.56 -1.19
N LEU A 70 -13.55 -10.68 -1.79
CA LEU A 70 -13.17 -9.30 -2.03
C LEU A 70 -13.01 -8.52 -0.72
N MET A 71 -13.90 -8.76 0.26
CA MET A 71 -13.77 -8.17 1.60
C MET A 71 -12.51 -8.63 2.32
N LEU A 72 -12.12 -9.90 2.19
CA LEU A 72 -10.86 -10.38 2.73
C LEU A 72 -9.67 -9.62 2.12
N VAL A 73 -9.65 -9.50 0.78
CA VAL A 73 -8.58 -8.79 0.08
C VAL A 73 -8.55 -7.31 0.46
N TRP A 74 -9.72 -6.68 0.64
CA TRP A 74 -9.82 -5.31 1.15
C TRP A 74 -9.13 -5.15 2.51
N CYS A 75 -9.46 -6.03 3.46
CA CYS A 75 -8.85 -6.04 4.77
C CYS A 75 -7.33 -6.23 4.68
N MET A 76 -6.86 -7.13 3.81
CA MET A 76 -5.43 -7.34 3.59
C MET A 76 -4.74 -6.08 3.01
N LEU A 77 -5.39 -5.38 2.08
CA LEU A 77 -4.87 -4.16 1.47
C LEU A 77 -4.73 -3.02 2.48
N ILE A 78 -5.80 -2.71 3.21
CA ILE A 78 -5.76 -1.59 4.17
C ILE A 78 -4.79 -1.86 5.32
N VAL A 79 -4.72 -3.08 5.83
CA VAL A 79 -3.82 -3.43 6.95
C VAL A 79 -2.39 -3.55 6.45
N GLY A 80 -2.18 -4.31 5.38
CA GLY A 80 -0.85 -4.68 4.89
C GLY A 80 -0.11 -3.56 4.16
N ALA A 81 -0.84 -2.64 3.51
CA ALA A 81 -0.20 -1.50 2.84
C ALA A 81 -0.05 -0.31 3.79
N THR A 82 -1.09 0.04 4.55
CA THR A 82 -1.13 1.31 5.30
C THR A 82 -0.23 1.29 6.53
N ILE A 83 -0.28 0.22 7.34
CA ILE A 83 0.46 0.15 8.62
C ILE A 83 1.97 0.20 8.39
N PRO A 84 2.55 -0.62 7.47
CA PRO A 84 4.00 -0.62 7.28
C PRO A 84 4.50 0.70 6.71
N THR A 85 3.77 1.31 5.77
CA THR A 85 4.21 2.55 5.12
C THR A 85 4.05 3.76 6.04
N THR A 86 2.82 4.08 6.46
CA THR A 86 2.56 5.31 7.22
C THR A 86 2.85 5.17 8.70
N GLY A 87 2.41 4.06 9.31
CA GLY A 87 2.55 3.83 10.75
C GLY A 87 3.99 3.56 11.15
N ILE A 88 4.61 2.54 10.57
CA ILE A 88 5.98 2.14 10.95
C ILE A 88 7.02 2.95 10.17
N GLY A 89 6.93 2.92 8.84
CA GLY A 89 7.91 3.49 7.94
C GLY A 89 8.10 4.99 8.14
N ARG A 90 6.99 5.73 8.21
CA ARG A 90 7.02 7.20 8.23
C ARG A 90 7.01 7.82 9.61
N LEU A 91 6.46 7.17 10.62
CA LEU A 91 6.44 7.71 11.98
C LEU A 91 7.60 7.15 12.80
N LEU A 92 7.62 5.83 13.01
CA LEU A 92 8.56 5.20 13.93
C LEU A 92 10.00 5.33 13.46
N PHE A 93 10.32 5.03 12.20
CA PHE A 93 11.71 5.14 11.73
C PHE A 93 12.21 6.57 11.73
N ASN A 94 11.37 7.55 11.38
CA ASN A 94 11.76 8.96 11.45
C ASN A 94 11.99 9.43 12.89
N MET A 95 11.19 8.96 13.86
CA MET A 95 11.42 9.27 15.28
C MET A 95 12.73 8.66 15.80
N LEU A 96 13.01 7.41 15.44
CA LEU A 96 14.21 6.70 15.91
C LEU A 96 15.50 7.22 15.24
N ALA A 97 15.45 7.51 13.95
CA ALA A 97 16.60 7.99 13.19
C ALA A 97 16.79 9.51 13.30
N GLY A 98 15.72 10.27 13.56
CA GLY A 98 15.72 11.73 13.51
C GLY A 98 16.71 12.37 14.47
N GLY A 99 16.69 11.99 15.76
CA GLY A 99 17.61 12.54 16.76
C GLY A 99 19.09 12.33 16.40
N PRO A 100 19.56 11.09 16.19
CA PRO A 100 20.94 10.82 15.81
C PRO A 100 21.35 11.45 14.47
N TYR A 101 20.45 11.51 13.50
CA TYR A 101 20.70 12.11 12.20
C TYR A 101 20.88 13.64 12.29
N MET A 102 19.99 14.32 13.01
CA MET A 102 20.06 15.76 13.22
C MET A 102 21.27 16.17 14.08
N ALA A 103 21.66 15.35 15.07
CA ALA A 103 22.80 15.65 15.94
C ALA A 103 24.18 15.56 15.24
N ARG A 104 24.28 14.84 14.12
CA ARG A 104 25.54 14.68 13.35
C ARG A 104 25.63 15.59 12.12
N ARG A 105 24.55 16.29 11.80
CA ARG A 105 24.51 17.25 10.70
C ARG A 105 25.19 18.56 11.12
N ILE A 106 26.17 18.98 10.34
CA ILE A 106 26.94 20.23 10.53
C ILE A 106 26.30 21.41 9.78
N ASP A 107 25.39 21.11 8.86
CA ASP A 107 24.67 22.01 7.94
C ASP A 107 23.38 22.59 8.51
N ILE A 108 22.98 22.19 9.74
CA ILE A 108 21.77 22.72 10.35
C ILE A 108 22.16 23.89 11.26
N HIS A 109 22.02 25.10 10.74
CA HIS A 109 22.09 26.33 11.51
C HIS A 109 20.83 26.42 12.37
N TRP A 110 20.93 26.01 13.64
CA TRP A 110 19.79 26.04 14.56
C TRP A 110 19.54 27.43 15.17
N GLU A 111 20.45 28.38 15.01
CA GLU A 111 20.31 29.76 15.49
C GLU A 111 21.45 30.63 14.91
N GLU A 112 21.14 31.53 13.98
CA GLU A 112 21.84 32.81 13.72
C GLU A 112 20.82 33.75 13.04
N ASP A 113 19.92 34.35 13.85
CA ASP A 113 19.34 35.69 13.72
C ASP A 113 18.35 35.97 14.88
#